data_AF-A0A951NIJ4-F1
#
_entry.id   AF-A0A951NIJ4-F1
#
_cell.length_a   1.000
_cell.length_b   1.000
_cell.length_c   1.000
_cell.angle_alpha   90.00
_cell.angle_beta   90.00
_cell.angle_gamma   90.00
#
_symmetry.space_group_name_H-M   'P 1'
#
loop_
_entity.id
_entity.type
_entity.pdbx_description
1 polymer ?
#
loop_
_entity_poly.entity_id
_entity_poly.type
_entity_poly.pdbx_seq_one_letter_code
_entity_poly.pdbx_strand_id
1 'polypeptide(L)'
;MTWVVSRQNGSSHIVRPGLRTRAAARRQREVSTTQLEAFRRAGSAVFELALLVDQRRTELAAQGRHPWDADDATRSLLLAVWNARALQAMGSELLDSDRREDPRTTGFVPPVTHQQIWDFFEPVAGWISLARRAAASPQVFVGMEVDLPAALPPLLPLRSGPRKHLKGLLTAGDAMDHLLQQELGVVLNAGRPPARYAVLLGRLEELAAQARASLHYAQGLWDPHYSDELATVILGHLYPALVLEFHLGQFLALPEL
;
A
#
# COMPACT_ATOMS: atom_id res chain seq x y z
N MET A 1 19.85 -30.09 13.36
CA MET A 1 18.73 -29.20 13.73
C MET A 1 17.93 -28.94 12.47
N THR A 2 16.81 -29.64 12.33
CA THR A 2 16.04 -29.77 11.10
C THR A 2 14.86 -28.81 11.15
N TRP A 3 14.84 -27.81 10.28
CA TRP A 3 13.74 -26.85 10.18
C TRP A 3 12.58 -27.46 9.39
N VAL A 4 11.43 -27.64 10.07
CA VAL A 4 10.16 -28.00 9.43
C VAL A 4 9.53 -26.73 8.88
N VAL A 5 9.51 -26.60 7.56
CA VAL A 5 8.77 -25.55 6.86
C VAL A 5 7.31 -25.96 6.79
N SER A 6 6.49 -25.45 7.72
CA SER A 6 5.03 -25.52 7.62
C SER A 6 4.56 -24.59 6.50
N ARG A 7 4.27 -25.15 5.32
CA ARG A 7 3.50 -24.48 4.28
C ARG A 7 2.05 -24.32 4.75
N GLN A 8 1.64 -23.10 5.10
CA GLN A 8 0.22 -22.77 5.19
C GLN A 8 -0.30 -22.50 3.77
N ASN A 9 -1.04 -23.46 3.21
CA ASN A 9 -1.87 -23.26 2.04
C ASN A 9 -3.04 -22.33 2.40
N GLY A 10 -2.92 -21.04 2.06
CA GLY A 10 -4.00 -20.08 2.11
C GLY A 10 -4.96 -20.24 0.92
N SER A 11 -5.81 -21.26 0.95
CA SER A 11 -6.97 -21.33 0.04
C SER A 11 -8.00 -20.29 0.49
N SER A 12 -8.13 -19.21 -0.27
CA SER A 12 -9.13 -18.15 -0.11
C SER A 12 -10.53 -18.67 -0.43
N HIS A 13 -11.11 -19.44 0.51
CA HIS A 13 -12.50 -19.84 0.44
C HIS A 13 -13.40 -18.60 0.51
N ILE A 14 -14.24 -18.40 -0.51
CA ILE A 14 -15.38 -17.48 -0.44
C ILE A 14 -16.30 -18.00 0.66
N VAL A 15 -16.18 -17.44 1.86
CA VAL A 15 -17.10 -17.74 2.97
C VAL A 15 -18.47 -17.22 2.55
N ARG A 16 -19.38 -18.12 2.15
CA ARG A 16 -20.77 -17.75 1.89
C ARG A 16 -21.40 -17.32 3.22
N PRO A 17 -21.79 -16.05 3.39
CA PRO A 17 -22.29 -15.59 4.68
C PRO A 17 -23.60 -16.28 5.00
N GLY A 18 -23.68 -16.89 6.20
CA GLY A 18 -24.90 -17.50 6.71
C GLY A 18 -26.00 -16.47 7.02
N LEU A 19 -27.24 -16.94 7.23
CA LEU A 19 -28.39 -16.06 7.49
C LEU A 19 -28.19 -15.15 8.72
N ARG A 20 -27.53 -15.65 9.78
CA ARG A 20 -27.21 -14.88 10.99
C ARG A 20 -26.24 -13.72 10.72
N THR A 21 -25.19 -13.96 9.92
CA THR A 21 -24.22 -12.94 9.50
C THR A 21 -24.90 -11.84 8.69
N ARG A 22 -25.75 -12.20 7.72
CA ARG A 22 -26.49 -11.22 6.91
C ARG A 22 -27.46 -10.38 7.76
N ALA A 23 -28.11 -10.99 8.74
CA ALA A 23 -28.99 -10.27 9.66
C ALA A 23 -28.21 -9.27 10.55
N ALA A 24 -27.04 -9.67 11.05
CA ALA A 24 -26.16 -8.80 11.82
C ALA A 24 -25.64 -7.62 10.97
N ALA A 25 -25.14 -7.89 9.76
CA ALA A 25 -24.68 -6.87 8.82
C ALA A 25 -25.79 -5.88 8.44
N ARG A 26 -27.02 -6.37 8.19
CA ARG A 26 -28.18 -5.51 7.90
C ARG A 26 -28.52 -4.59 9.07
N ARG A 27 -28.40 -5.09 10.31
CA ARG A 27 -28.59 -4.26 11.52
C ARG A 27 -27.53 -3.15 11.62
N GLN A 28 -26.30 -3.44 11.20
CA GLN A 28 -25.18 -2.50 11.19
C GLN A 28 -25.10 -1.63 9.91
N ARG A 29 -26.02 -1.80 8.95
CA ARG A 29 -26.05 -1.12 7.64
C ARG A 29 -24.79 -1.33 6.80
N GLU A 30 -24.20 -2.52 6.90
CA GLU A 30 -22.98 -2.88 6.16
C GLU A 30 -23.28 -3.39 4.75
N VAL A 31 -22.30 -3.23 3.86
CA VAL A 31 -22.37 -3.59 2.44
C VAL A 31 -21.44 -4.76 2.13
N SER A 32 -21.82 -5.56 1.13
CA SER A 32 -21.09 -6.78 0.74
C SER A 32 -19.68 -6.48 0.24
N THR A 33 -18.70 -7.28 0.64
CA THR A 33 -17.32 -7.19 0.15
C THR A 33 -17.07 -7.99 -1.12
N THR A 34 -18.09 -8.62 -1.72
CA THR A 34 -17.92 -9.56 -2.85
C THR A 34 -17.13 -8.95 -4.02
N GLN A 35 -17.40 -7.67 -4.33
CA GLN A 35 -16.68 -6.96 -5.37
C GLN A 35 -15.24 -6.65 -4.95
N LEU A 36 -15.02 -6.13 -3.75
CA LEU A 36 -13.68 -5.85 -3.19
C LEU A 36 -12.79 -7.11 -3.18
N GLU A 37 -13.37 -8.25 -2.81
CA GLU A 37 -12.69 -9.55 -2.84
C GLU A 37 -12.30 -9.99 -4.25
N ALA A 38 -13.08 -9.63 -5.27
CA ALA A 38 -12.72 -9.88 -6.66
C ALA A 38 -11.57 -8.98 -7.12
N PHE A 39 -11.59 -7.69 -6.76
CA PHE A 39 -10.50 -6.75 -7.03
C PHE A 39 -9.20 -7.17 -6.32
N ARG A 40 -9.29 -7.58 -5.04
CA ARG A 40 -8.15 -8.13 -4.31
C ARG A 40 -7.50 -9.33 -5.00
N ARG A 41 -8.31 -10.25 -5.52
CA ARG A 41 -7.81 -11.39 -6.29
C ARG A 41 -7.20 -10.96 -7.62
N ALA A 42 -7.84 -10.04 -8.34
CA ALA A 42 -7.30 -9.54 -9.61
C ALA A 42 -5.97 -8.81 -9.43
N GLY A 43 -5.82 -8.06 -8.33
CA GLY A 43 -4.60 -7.34 -7.96
C GLY A 43 -3.46 -8.24 -7.49
N SER A 44 -3.65 -9.56 -7.32
CA SER A 44 -2.56 -10.45 -6.90
C SER A 44 -1.40 -10.52 -7.92
N ALA A 45 -1.65 -10.13 -9.18
CA ALA A 45 -0.62 -9.98 -10.19
C ALA A 45 0.52 -9.00 -9.79
N VAL A 46 0.27 -8.11 -8.82
CA VAL A 46 1.31 -7.24 -8.25
C VAL A 46 2.45 -8.05 -7.62
N PHE A 47 2.18 -9.21 -7.02
CA PHE A 47 3.23 -10.03 -6.40
C PHE A 47 4.20 -10.62 -7.44
N GLU A 48 3.70 -11.01 -8.62
CA GLU A 48 4.55 -11.44 -9.73
C GLU A 48 5.43 -10.30 -10.24
N LEU A 49 4.86 -9.10 -10.34
CA LEU A 49 5.59 -7.90 -10.77
C LEU A 49 6.63 -7.45 -9.73
N ALA A 50 6.37 -7.64 -8.43
CA ALA A 50 7.34 -7.37 -7.38
C ALA A 50 8.58 -8.29 -7.51
N LEU A 51 8.37 -9.58 -7.80
CA LEU A 51 9.48 -10.50 -8.08
C LEU A 51 10.29 -10.07 -9.31
N LEU A 52 9.62 -9.56 -10.35
CA LEU A 52 10.30 -9.02 -11.52
C LEU A 52 11.13 -7.77 -11.18
N VAL A 53 10.61 -6.88 -10.34
CA VAL A 53 11.36 -5.72 -9.83
C VAL A 53 12.61 -6.15 -9.07
N ASP A 54 12.49 -7.14 -8.18
CA ASP A 54 13.63 -7.68 -7.43
C ASP A 54 14.67 -8.31 -8.35
N GLN A 55 14.22 -9.00 -9.40
CA GLN A 55 15.11 -9.51 -10.44
C GLN A 55 15.86 -8.38 -11.15
N ARG A 56 15.17 -7.30 -11.58
CA ARG A 56 15.82 -6.15 -12.23
C ARG A 56 16.84 -5.47 -11.34
N ARG A 57 16.54 -5.34 -10.05
CA ARG A 57 17.48 -4.80 -9.06
C ARG A 57 18.71 -5.68 -8.91
N THR A 58 18.53 -7.00 -8.88
CA THR A 58 19.63 -7.96 -8.83
C THR A 58 20.51 -7.86 -10.09
N GLU A 59 19.90 -7.73 -11.27
CA GLU A 59 20.61 -7.52 -12.54
C GLU A 59 21.44 -6.22 -12.54
N LEU A 60 20.87 -5.13 -12.05
CA LEU A 60 21.58 -3.84 -11.90
C LEU A 60 22.75 -3.95 -10.92
N ALA A 61 22.53 -4.59 -9.76
CA ALA A 61 23.57 -4.80 -8.76
C ALA A 61 24.72 -5.67 -9.31
N ALA A 62 24.41 -6.71 -10.08
CA ALA A 62 25.41 -7.54 -10.76
C ALA A 62 26.25 -6.77 -11.79
N GLN A 63 25.69 -5.68 -12.34
CA GLN A 63 26.37 -4.75 -13.24
C GLN A 63 27.09 -3.62 -12.48
N GLY A 64 27.04 -3.59 -11.14
CA GLY A 64 27.57 -2.51 -10.32
C GLY A 64 26.83 -1.18 -10.50
N ARG A 65 25.56 -1.22 -10.94
CA ARG A 65 24.73 -0.03 -11.18
C ARG A 65 23.75 0.18 -10.04
N HIS A 66 23.62 1.43 -9.62
CA HIS A 66 22.61 1.84 -8.66
C HIS A 66 21.21 1.85 -9.34
N PRO A 67 20.10 1.56 -8.63
CA PRO A 67 18.73 1.64 -9.18
C PRO A 67 18.41 2.98 -9.85
N TRP A 68 18.98 4.07 -9.36
CA TRP A 68 18.82 5.42 -9.94
C TRP A 68 19.63 5.68 -11.21
N ASP A 69 20.51 4.76 -11.61
CA ASP A 69 21.16 4.76 -12.92
C ASP A 69 20.40 3.92 -13.95
N ALA A 70 19.29 3.27 -13.56
CA ALA A 70 18.53 2.41 -14.45
C ALA A 70 17.91 3.18 -15.62
N ASP A 71 17.59 2.47 -16.69
CA ASP A 71 16.87 3.06 -17.84
C ASP A 71 15.41 3.43 -17.48
N ASP A 72 14.78 4.22 -18.35
CA ASP A 72 13.43 4.75 -18.15
C ASP A 72 12.39 3.64 -18.00
N ALA A 73 12.54 2.55 -18.74
CA ALA A 73 11.64 1.40 -18.65
C ALA A 73 11.74 0.72 -17.29
N THR A 74 12.96 0.51 -16.78
CA THR A 74 13.17 -0.08 -15.45
C THR A 74 12.63 0.83 -14.35
N ARG A 75 12.88 2.13 -14.41
CA ARG A 75 12.33 3.10 -13.46
C ARG A 75 10.81 3.19 -13.52
N SER A 76 10.24 3.12 -14.72
CA SER A 76 8.79 3.07 -14.92
C SER A 76 8.17 1.79 -14.34
N LEU A 77 8.84 0.65 -14.50
CA LEU A 77 8.45 -0.61 -13.87
C LEU A 77 8.47 -0.48 -12.34
N LEU A 78 9.59 -0.01 -11.76
CA LEU A 78 9.74 0.22 -10.32
C LEU A 78 8.61 1.12 -9.78
N LEU A 79 8.36 2.25 -10.46
CA LEU A 79 7.35 3.23 -10.04
C LEU A 79 5.94 2.66 -10.11
N ALA A 80 5.59 2.01 -11.22
CA ALA A 80 4.26 1.45 -11.41
C ALA A 80 3.98 0.31 -10.42
N VAL A 81 4.99 -0.53 -10.14
CA VAL A 81 4.87 -1.61 -9.15
C VAL A 81 4.75 -1.05 -7.73
N TRP A 82 5.51 -0.01 -7.38
CA TRP A 82 5.35 0.67 -6.08
C TRP A 82 3.92 1.15 -5.88
N ASN A 83 3.40 1.94 -6.82
CA ASN A 83 2.04 2.49 -6.72
C ASN A 83 0.99 1.37 -6.59
N ALA A 84 1.07 0.35 -7.46
CA ALA A 84 0.15 -0.79 -7.41
C ALA A 84 0.23 -1.54 -6.06
N ARG A 85 1.44 -1.80 -5.56
CA ARG A 85 1.69 -2.57 -4.33
C ARG A 85 1.24 -1.83 -3.09
N ALA A 86 1.57 -0.55 -2.98
CA ALA A 86 1.11 0.31 -1.89
C ALA A 86 -0.42 0.33 -1.79
N LEU A 87 -1.10 0.63 -2.90
CA LEU A 87 -2.56 0.70 -2.97
C LEU A 87 -3.22 -0.67 -2.69
N GLN A 88 -2.69 -1.73 -3.29
CA GLN A 88 -3.17 -3.09 -3.07
C GLN A 88 -3.00 -3.52 -1.61
N ALA A 89 -1.88 -3.20 -0.97
CA ALA A 89 -1.61 -3.53 0.43
C ALA A 89 -2.55 -2.79 1.37
N MET A 90 -2.71 -1.47 1.20
CA MET A 90 -3.63 -0.68 2.04
C MET A 90 -5.08 -1.16 1.93
N GLY A 91 -5.58 -1.39 0.71
CA GLY A 91 -6.94 -1.90 0.51
C GLY A 91 -7.14 -3.30 1.11
N SER A 92 -6.12 -4.16 1.01
CA SER A 92 -6.17 -5.52 1.57
C SER A 92 -6.14 -5.51 3.10
N GLU A 93 -5.28 -4.69 3.72
CA GLU A 93 -5.19 -4.59 5.17
C GLU A 93 -6.40 -3.91 5.79
N LEU A 94 -6.97 -2.89 5.13
CA LEU A 94 -8.22 -2.29 5.59
C LEU A 94 -9.37 -3.31 5.57
N LEU A 95 -9.45 -4.14 4.53
CA LEU A 95 -10.44 -5.23 4.42
C LEU A 95 -10.21 -6.33 5.47
N ASP A 96 -8.96 -6.74 5.69
CA ASP A 96 -8.63 -7.79 6.65
C ASP A 96 -8.75 -7.31 8.09
N SER A 97 -8.45 -6.04 8.37
CA SER A 97 -8.65 -5.42 9.68
C SER A 97 -10.12 -5.37 10.07
N ASP A 98 -11.03 -4.98 9.16
CA ASP A 98 -12.47 -5.01 9.44
C ASP A 98 -12.94 -6.42 9.83
N ARG A 99 -12.46 -7.46 9.12
CA ARG A 99 -12.77 -8.86 9.43
C ARG A 99 -12.25 -9.28 10.81
N ARG A 100 -11.06 -8.79 11.22
CA ARG A 100 -10.47 -9.07 12.54
C ARG A 100 -11.26 -8.38 13.65
N GLU A 101 -11.73 -7.16 13.43
CA GLU A 101 -12.45 -6.34 14.41
C GLU A 101 -13.90 -6.79 14.65
N ASP A 102 -14.66 -7.19 13.61
CA ASP A 102 -15.99 -7.81 13.80
C ASP A 102 -16.15 -9.10 12.98
N PRO A 103 -15.70 -10.25 13.51
CA PRO A 103 -15.86 -11.54 12.83
C PRO A 103 -17.32 -11.92 12.54
N ARG A 104 -18.30 -11.33 13.25
CA ARG A 104 -19.73 -11.67 13.12
C ARG A 104 -20.33 -11.16 11.82
N THR A 105 -19.73 -10.14 11.20
CA THR A 105 -20.18 -9.57 9.93
C THR A 105 -19.24 -9.88 8.76
N THR A 106 -18.34 -10.87 8.91
CA THR A 106 -17.44 -11.36 7.85
C THR A 106 -18.15 -11.45 6.48
N GLY A 107 -17.56 -10.79 5.47
CA GLY A 107 -18.14 -10.65 4.14
C GLY A 107 -18.93 -9.36 3.92
N PHE A 108 -19.02 -8.52 4.94
CA PHE A 108 -19.60 -7.18 4.91
C PHE A 108 -18.66 -6.18 5.61
N VAL A 109 -18.71 -4.92 5.19
CA VAL A 109 -17.98 -3.81 5.81
C VAL A 109 -18.87 -2.56 5.83
N PRO A 110 -18.59 -1.56 6.68
CA PRO A 110 -19.31 -0.29 6.64
C PRO A 110 -19.17 0.41 5.27
N PRO A 111 -20.17 1.19 4.82
CA PRO A 111 -20.13 1.86 3.50
C PRO A 111 -18.88 2.74 3.28
N VAL A 112 -18.47 3.52 4.29
CA VAL A 112 -17.25 4.34 4.21
C VAL A 112 -15.99 3.49 4.06
N THR A 113 -15.94 2.33 4.71
CA THR A 113 -14.83 1.38 4.58
C THR A 113 -14.83 0.73 3.20
N HIS A 114 -16.01 0.36 2.69
CA HIS A 114 -16.13 -0.17 1.34
C HIS A 114 -15.61 0.82 0.30
N GLN A 115 -16.06 2.08 0.38
CA GLN A 115 -15.64 3.10 -0.58
C GLN A 115 -14.14 3.37 -0.48
N GLN A 116 -13.57 3.47 0.72
CA GLN A 116 -12.13 3.66 0.87
C GLN A 116 -11.30 2.50 0.27
N ILE A 117 -11.72 1.24 0.49
CA ILE A 117 -11.06 0.08 -0.11
C ILE A 117 -11.18 0.11 -1.63
N TRP A 118 -12.36 0.50 -2.14
CA TRP A 118 -12.58 0.69 -3.57
C TRP A 118 -11.63 1.75 -4.15
N ASP A 119 -11.51 2.90 -3.51
CA ASP A 119 -10.65 4.00 -3.96
C ASP A 119 -9.17 3.59 -4.00
N PHE A 120 -8.75 2.64 -3.14
CA PHE A 120 -7.42 2.04 -3.25
C PHE A 120 -7.31 0.99 -4.36
N PHE A 121 -8.32 0.14 -4.56
CA PHE A 121 -8.24 -0.96 -5.55
C PHE A 121 -8.47 -0.52 -7.00
N GLU A 122 -9.31 0.48 -7.25
CA GLU A 122 -9.65 0.95 -8.59
C GLU A 122 -8.39 1.29 -9.45
N PRO A 123 -7.43 2.10 -8.97
CA PRO A 123 -6.26 2.47 -9.76
C PRO A 123 -5.26 1.33 -9.98
N VAL A 124 -5.31 0.24 -9.21
CA VAL A 124 -4.31 -0.84 -9.24
C VAL A 124 -4.19 -1.48 -10.64
N ALA A 125 -5.30 -1.65 -11.35
CA ALA A 125 -5.28 -2.26 -12.68
C ALA A 125 -4.50 -1.42 -13.71
N GLY A 126 -4.63 -0.09 -13.64
CA GLY A 126 -3.88 0.84 -14.48
C GLY A 126 -2.38 0.73 -14.24
N TRP A 127 -1.97 0.71 -12.98
CA TRP A 127 -0.56 0.55 -12.59
C TRP A 127 0.02 -0.81 -12.99
N ILE A 128 -0.74 -1.91 -12.83
CA ILE A 128 -0.33 -3.24 -13.32
C ILE A 128 -0.10 -3.21 -14.84
N SER A 129 -0.99 -2.55 -15.59
CA SER A 129 -0.85 -2.44 -17.04
C SER A 129 0.40 -1.64 -17.44
N LEU A 130 0.67 -0.52 -16.79
CA LEU A 130 1.88 0.29 -17.00
C LEU A 130 3.15 -0.53 -16.70
N ALA A 131 3.17 -1.23 -15.57
CA ALA A 131 4.29 -2.08 -15.17
C ALA A 131 4.57 -3.17 -16.22
N ARG A 132 3.53 -3.86 -16.71
CA ARG A 132 3.69 -4.90 -17.75
C ARG A 132 4.22 -4.34 -19.07
N ARG A 133 3.78 -3.15 -19.47
CA ARG A 133 4.31 -2.48 -20.68
C ARG A 133 5.77 -2.07 -20.49
N ALA A 134 6.11 -1.47 -19.36
CA ALA A 134 7.47 -1.09 -19.03
C ALA A 134 8.43 -2.29 -18.96
N ALA A 135 7.94 -3.44 -18.46
CA ALA A 135 8.69 -4.69 -18.47
C ALA A 135 8.95 -5.24 -19.89
N ALA A 136 8.03 -5.01 -20.82
CA ALA A 136 8.05 -5.58 -22.17
C ALA A 136 8.76 -4.69 -23.20
N SER A 137 8.84 -3.38 -22.97
CA SER A 137 9.38 -2.42 -23.95
C SER A 137 10.34 -1.41 -23.30
N PRO A 138 11.56 -1.26 -23.84
CA PRO A 138 12.57 -0.35 -23.30
C PRO A 138 12.26 1.13 -23.53
N GLN A 139 11.25 1.46 -24.34
CA GLN A 139 10.90 2.84 -24.70
C GLN A 139 9.79 3.44 -23.81
N VAL A 140 9.22 2.65 -22.90
CA VAL A 140 8.09 3.10 -22.08
C VAL A 140 8.62 3.98 -20.95
N PHE A 141 8.10 5.21 -20.91
CA PHE A 141 8.23 6.09 -19.76
C PHE A 141 6.85 6.42 -19.19
N VAL A 142 6.64 6.05 -17.93
CA VAL A 142 5.35 6.20 -17.23
C VAL A 142 4.87 7.66 -17.15
N GLY A 143 5.77 8.64 -17.05
CA GLY A 143 5.41 10.06 -17.00
C GLY A 143 4.83 10.64 -18.29
N MET A 144 4.80 9.87 -19.39
CA MET A 144 4.08 10.27 -20.62
C MET A 144 2.60 9.87 -20.59
N GLU A 145 2.19 9.01 -19.66
CA GLU A 145 0.85 8.40 -19.63
C GLU A 145 0.03 8.82 -18.41
N VAL A 146 0.69 9.23 -17.32
CA VAL A 146 0.06 9.61 -16.07
C VAL A 146 0.73 10.85 -15.48
N ASP A 147 -0.07 11.67 -14.80
CA ASP A 147 0.45 12.80 -14.03
C ASP A 147 1.26 12.28 -12.84
N LEU A 148 2.48 12.81 -12.68
CA LEU A 148 3.39 12.45 -11.60
C LEU A 148 3.78 13.69 -10.77
N PRO A 149 4.02 13.53 -9.46
CA PRO A 149 3.81 12.30 -8.68
C PRO A 149 2.33 11.90 -8.59
N ALA A 150 2.07 10.60 -8.60
CA ALA A 150 0.72 10.09 -8.47
C ALA A 150 0.17 10.42 -7.08
N ALA A 151 -1.07 10.90 -7.02
CA ALA A 151 -1.72 11.21 -5.76
C ALA A 151 -2.21 9.95 -5.05
N LEU A 152 -2.04 9.90 -3.73
CA LEU A 152 -2.75 8.95 -2.88
C LEU A 152 -4.26 9.28 -2.92
N PRO A 153 -5.16 8.30 -3.11
CA PRO A 153 -6.59 8.53 -2.95
C PRO A 153 -6.89 9.13 -1.57
N PRO A 154 -7.70 10.21 -1.50
CA PRO A 154 -7.94 10.90 -0.24
C PRO A 154 -8.63 9.97 0.76
N LEU A 155 -8.32 10.16 2.05
CA LEU A 155 -9.06 9.45 3.08
C LEU A 155 -10.47 10.05 3.22
N LEU A 156 -11.47 9.18 3.22
CA LEU A 156 -12.85 9.57 3.39
C LEU A 156 -13.09 10.08 4.82
N PRO A 157 -13.88 11.15 4.98
CA PRO A 157 -14.07 11.78 6.27
C PRO A 157 -14.76 10.87 7.28
N LEU A 158 -14.18 10.77 8.48
CA LEU A 158 -14.73 10.06 9.63
C LEU A 158 -15.65 10.97 10.48
N ARG A 159 -16.67 11.61 9.91
CA ARG A 159 -17.66 12.27 10.79
C ARG A 159 -18.50 11.19 11.47
N SER A 160 -18.21 10.90 12.74
CA SER A 160 -18.80 9.80 13.53
C SER A 160 -18.70 8.42 12.85
N GLY A 161 -17.56 8.15 12.20
CA GLY A 161 -17.39 6.92 11.43
C GLY A 161 -17.11 5.68 12.29
N PRO A 162 -17.22 4.47 11.73
CA PRO A 162 -17.02 3.23 12.47
C PRO A 162 -15.61 3.14 13.04
N ARG A 163 -15.47 2.81 14.32
CA ARG A 163 -14.15 2.68 14.98
C ARG A 163 -13.22 1.71 14.25
N LYS A 164 -13.76 0.58 13.79
CA LYS A 164 -13.02 -0.40 13.00
C LYS A 164 -12.44 0.16 11.70
N HIS A 165 -13.03 1.21 11.13
CA HIS A 165 -12.44 1.89 9.97
C HIS A 165 -11.13 2.59 10.33
N LEU A 166 -11.11 3.39 11.40
CA LEU A 166 -9.90 4.10 11.82
C LEU A 166 -8.80 3.12 12.25
N LYS A 167 -9.16 2.06 12.98
CA LYS A 167 -8.21 0.98 13.30
C LYS A 167 -7.66 0.31 12.04
N GLY A 168 -8.52 0.08 11.06
CA GLY A 168 -8.13 -0.45 9.75
C GLY A 168 -7.17 0.46 9.00
N LEU A 169 -7.41 1.77 8.99
CA LEU A 169 -6.51 2.75 8.37
C LEU A 169 -5.13 2.79 9.06
N LEU A 170 -5.08 2.72 10.39
CA LEU A 170 -3.82 2.63 11.13
C LEU A 170 -3.04 1.35 10.77
N THR A 171 -3.75 0.22 10.60
CA THR A 171 -3.16 -1.05 10.19
C THR A 171 -2.67 -1.03 8.74
N ALA A 172 -3.43 -0.37 7.85
CA ALA A 172 -3.01 -0.13 6.47
C ALA A 172 -1.76 0.77 6.41
N GLY A 173 -1.64 1.73 7.32
CA GLY A 173 -0.43 2.55 7.49
C GLY A 173 0.78 1.73 7.93
N ASP A 174 0.64 0.81 8.88
CA ASP A 174 1.72 -0.12 9.24
C ASP A 174 2.24 -0.92 8.03
N ALA A 175 1.31 -1.38 7.18
CA ALA A 175 1.69 -2.10 5.97
C ALA A 175 2.42 -1.19 4.96
N MET A 176 1.98 0.06 4.80
CA MET A 176 2.67 1.03 3.94
C MET A 176 4.09 1.34 4.45
N ASP A 177 4.27 1.62 5.75
CA ASP A 177 5.60 1.86 6.32
C ASP A 177 6.48 0.64 6.08
N HIS A 178 5.99 -0.57 6.37
CA HIS A 178 6.78 -1.77 6.14
C HIS A 178 7.23 -1.91 4.68
N LEU A 179 6.35 -1.63 3.72
CA LEU A 179 6.70 -1.62 2.30
C LEU A 179 7.75 -0.55 1.99
N LEU A 180 7.54 0.71 2.39
CA LEU A 180 8.48 1.79 2.13
C LEU A 180 9.88 1.46 2.66
N GLN A 181 9.95 0.82 3.82
CA GLN A 181 11.20 0.59 4.53
C GLN A 181 11.99 -0.55 3.91
N GLN A 182 11.30 -1.54 3.33
CA GLN A 182 11.91 -2.50 2.42
C GLN A 182 12.50 -1.80 1.19
N GLU A 183 11.74 -0.93 0.54
CA GLU A 183 12.18 -0.21 -0.67
C GLU A 183 13.37 0.72 -0.37
N LEU A 184 13.31 1.48 0.72
CA LEU A 184 14.38 2.35 1.18
C LEU A 184 15.64 1.53 1.51
N GLY A 185 15.47 0.42 2.23
CA GLY A 185 16.58 -0.50 2.55
C GLY A 185 17.25 -1.07 1.30
N VAL A 186 16.47 -1.40 0.26
CA VAL A 186 17.03 -1.85 -1.02
C VAL A 186 17.87 -0.76 -1.68
N VAL A 187 17.39 0.48 -1.72
CA VAL A 187 18.13 1.61 -2.31
C VAL A 187 19.40 1.92 -1.52
N LEU A 188 19.32 1.96 -0.19
CA LEU A 188 20.49 2.22 0.67
C LEU A 188 21.57 1.13 0.52
N ASN A 189 21.15 -0.13 0.36
CA ASN A 189 22.08 -1.25 0.19
C ASN A 189 22.63 -1.40 -1.24
N ALA A 190 22.12 -0.63 -2.21
CA ALA A 190 22.60 -0.66 -3.59
C ALA A 190 23.94 0.10 -3.80
N GLY A 191 24.54 0.61 -2.73
CA GLY A 191 25.79 1.35 -2.76
C GLY A 191 25.59 2.85 -2.91
N ARG A 192 26.62 3.55 -3.39
CA ARG A 192 26.57 5.01 -3.50
C ARG A 192 25.67 5.42 -4.67
N PRO A 193 24.66 6.29 -4.46
CA PRO A 193 23.87 6.81 -5.57
C PRO A 193 24.72 7.69 -6.49
N PRO A 194 24.22 7.99 -7.71
CA PRO A 194 24.81 9.00 -8.58
C PRO A 194 25.01 10.32 -7.83
N ALA A 195 26.13 11.01 -8.10
CA ALA A 195 26.52 12.21 -7.35
C ALA A 195 25.41 13.28 -7.29
N ARG A 196 24.61 13.40 -8.35
CA ARG A 196 23.48 14.32 -8.45
C ARG A 196 22.33 14.04 -7.46
N TYR A 197 22.23 12.81 -6.95
CA TYR A 197 21.18 12.40 -5.99
C TYR A 197 21.71 12.07 -4.60
N ALA A 198 23.01 12.29 -4.33
CA ALA A 198 23.59 11.95 -3.03
C ALA A 198 22.91 12.71 -1.87
N VAL A 199 22.56 13.98 -2.07
CA VAL A 199 21.83 14.80 -1.08
C VAL A 199 20.37 14.35 -0.98
N LEU A 200 19.77 13.96 -2.10
CA LEU A 200 18.37 13.51 -2.15
C LEU A 200 18.18 12.28 -1.27
N LEU A 201 19.07 11.27 -1.33
CA LEU A 201 18.94 10.05 -0.54
C LEU A 201 18.86 10.35 0.98
N GLY A 202 19.77 11.18 1.49
CA GLY A 202 19.74 11.58 2.90
C GLY A 202 18.46 12.34 3.28
N ARG A 203 17.91 13.13 2.35
CA ARG A 203 16.61 13.81 2.56
C ARG A 203 15.44 12.83 2.58
N LEU A 204 15.46 11.80 1.72
CA LEU A 204 14.44 10.75 1.71
C LEU A 204 14.45 9.94 3.01
N GLU A 205 15.64 9.63 3.55
CA GLU A 205 15.78 8.97 4.86
C GLU A 205 15.17 9.80 5.99
N GLU A 206 15.47 11.11 6.03
CA GLU A 206 14.91 12.04 7.02
C GLU A 206 13.37 12.11 6.93
N LEU A 207 12.84 12.25 5.72
CA LEU A 207 11.39 12.29 5.48
C LEU A 207 10.70 10.97 5.83
N ALA A 208 11.33 9.83 5.55
CA ALA A 208 10.82 8.52 5.96
C ALA A 208 10.76 8.38 7.50
N ALA A 209 11.80 8.86 8.20
CA ALA A 209 11.80 8.89 9.66
C ALA A 209 10.71 9.81 10.22
N GLN A 210 10.47 10.97 9.59
CA GLN A 210 9.39 11.89 9.95
C GLN A 210 8.01 11.24 9.76
N ALA A 211 7.76 10.60 8.61
CA ALA A 211 6.49 9.95 8.31
C ALA A 211 6.18 8.84 9.33
N ARG A 212 7.16 7.97 9.59
CA ARG A 212 7.07 6.91 10.60
C ARG A 212 6.79 7.45 11.99
N ALA A 213 7.47 8.52 12.41
CA ALA A 213 7.22 9.13 13.71
C ALA A 213 5.78 9.64 13.84
N SER A 214 5.23 10.26 12.77
CA SER A 214 3.83 10.70 12.73
C SER A 214 2.86 9.52 12.76
N LEU A 215 3.13 8.44 12.02
CA LEU A 215 2.33 7.22 12.04
C LEU A 215 2.31 6.56 13.42
N HIS A 216 3.48 6.37 14.04
CA HIS A 216 3.60 5.83 15.39
C HIS A 216 2.88 6.68 16.43
N TYR A 217 2.95 8.01 16.29
CA TYR A 217 2.20 8.90 17.18
C TYR A 217 0.68 8.73 17.01
N ALA A 218 0.18 8.66 15.76
CA ALA A 218 -1.23 8.39 15.48
C ALA A 218 -1.70 7.05 16.07
N GLN A 219 -0.86 6.02 16.00
CA GLN A 219 -1.12 4.70 16.59
C GLN A 219 -1.11 4.73 18.11
N GLY A 220 -0.19 5.47 18.72
CA GLY A 220 -0.11 5.65 20.17
C GLY A 220 -1.32 6.39 20.76
N LEU A 221 -1.98 7.22 19.95
CA LEU A 221 -3.22 7.92 20.32
C LEU A 221 -4.47 7.04 20.21
N TRP A 222 -4.39 5.88 19.57
CA TRP A 222 -5.55 5.02 19.37
C TRP A 222 -6.05 4.42 20.68
N ASP A 223 -7.34 4.61 20.97
CA ASP A 223 -8.05 3.97 22.07
C ASP A 223 -9.43 3.45 21.59
N PRO A 224 -9.89 2.24 21.99
CA PRO A 224 -11.19 1.72 21.58
C PRO A 224 -12.39 2.61 21.92
N HIS A 225 -12.24 3.59 22.81
CA HIS A 225 -13.25 4.53 23.28
C HIS A 225 -12.89 6.00 22.94
N TYR A 226 -12.10 6.23 21.90
CA TYR A 226 -11.74 7.58 21.43
C TYR A 226 -12.97 8.49 21.17
N SER A 227 -12.79 9.80 21.37
CA SER A 227 -13.77 10.85 21.02
C SER A 227 -13.60 11.32 19.57
N ASP A 228 -14.62 11.96 19.00
CA ASP A 228 -14.54 12.49 17.61
C ASP A 228 -13.39 13.50 17.43
N GLU A 229 -13.05 14.28 18.46
CA GLU A 229 -11.89 15.17 18.48
C GLU A 229 -10.58 14.37 18.38
N LEU A 230 -10.44 13.30 19.17
CA LEU A 230 -9.26 12.43 19.13
C LEU A 230 -9.13 11.72 17.78
N ALA A 231 -10.23 11.27 17.18
CA ALA A 231 -10.21 10.74 15.81
C ALA A 231 -9.69 11.75 14.79
N THR A 232 -10.06 13.02 14.92
CA THR A 232 -9.58 14.10 14.06
C THR A 232 -8.07 14.30 14.22
N VAL A 233 -7.56 14.25 15.45
CA VAL A 233 -6.11 14.32 15.71
C VAL A 233 -5.37 13.12 15.12
N ILE A 234 -5.87 11.90 15.33
CA ILE A 234 -5.28 10.67 14.76
C ILE A 234 -5.20 10.78 13.24
N LEU A 235 -6.30 11.15 12.57
CA LEU A 235 -6.32 11.34 11.12
C LEU A 235 -5.38 12.46 10.65
N GLY A 236 -5.26 13.53 11.44
CA GLY A 236 -4.35 14.65 11.17
C GLY A 236 -2.87 14.26 11.15
N HIS A 237 -2.49 13.19 11.87
CA HIS A 237 -1.15 12.62 11.83
C HIS A 237 -1.01 11.48 10.81
N LEU A 238 -2.03 10.64 10.71
CA LEU A 238 -2.03 9.48 9.82
C LEU A 238 -2.02 9.87 8.35
N TYR A 239 -2.92 10.78 7.93
CA TYR A 239 -3.07 11.08 6.51
C TYR A 239 -1.82 11.72 5.88
N PRO A 240 -1.19 12.75 6.48
CA PRO A 240 0.05 13.30 5.95
C PRO A 240 1.20 12.27 5.93
N ALA A 241 1.25 11.36 6.90
CA ALA A 241 2.24 10.29 6.92
C ALA A 241 2.04 9.35 5.72
N LEU A 242 0.83 8.87 5.46
CA LEU A 242 0.53 8.01 4.31
C LEU A 242 0.85 8.69 2.98
N VAL A 243 0.48 9.97 2.83
CA VAL A 243 0.78 10.75 1.62
C VAL A 243 2.29 10.86 1.43
N LEU A 244 3.03 11.17 2.50
CA LEU A 244 4.47 11.27 2.44
C LEU A 244 5.11 9.93 2.08
N GLU A 245 4.74 8.83 2.73
CA GLU A 245 5.27 7.49 2.42
C GLU A 245 4.96 7.06 0.98
N PHE A 246 3.73 7.32 0.52
CA PHE A 246 3.32 7.01 -0.84
C PHE A 246 4.18 7.74 -1.87
N HIS A 247 4.46 9.03 -1.66
CA HIS A 247 5.35 9.79 -2.53
C HIS A 247 6.81 9.35 -2.38
N LEU A 248 7.29 9.06 -1.17
CA LEU A 248 8.68 8.64 -0.95
C LEU A 248 9.02 7.38 -1.76
N GLY A 249 8.14 6.39 -1.81
CA GLY A 249 8.39 5.23 -2.67
C GLY A 249 8.37 5.54 -4.16
N GLN A 250 7.65 6.59 -4.60
CA GLN A 250 7.75 7.10 -5.97
C GLN A 250 9.12 7.74 -6.24
N PHE A 251 9.63 8.56 -5.31
CA PHE A 251 10.97 9.15 -5.41
C PHE A 251 12.09 8.09 -5.36
N LEU A 252 11.91 7.01 -4.59
CA LEU A 252 12.86 5.89 -4.58
C LEU A 252 12.91 5.16 -5.93
N ALA A 253 11.80 5.09 -6.65
CA ALA A 253 11.74 4.51 -7.99
C ALA A 253 12.21 5.48 -9.10
N LEU A 254 11.85 6.76 -8.99
CA LEU A 254 12.13 7.81 -9.96
C LEU A 254 12.60 9.09 -9.24
N PRO A 255 13.92 9.29 -9.06
CA PRO A 255 14.46 10.37 -8.25
C PRO A 255 14.32 11.79 -8.86
N GLU A 256 13.88 11.91 -10.11
CA GLU A 256 13.68 13.20 -10.81
C GLU A 256 12.28 13.81 -10.66
N LEU A 257 11.37 13.15 -9.93
CA LEU A 257 10.07 13.74 -9.57
C LEU A 257 10.23 15.03 -8.76
#